data_AF-A0A016UPP5-F1
#
_entry.id   AF-A0A016UPP5-F1
#
_cell.length_a   1.000
_cell.length_b   1.000
_cell.length_c   1.000
_cell.angle_alpha   90.00
_cell.angle_beta   90.00
_cell.angle_gamma   90.00
#
_symmetry.space_group_name_H-M   'P 1'
#
loop_
_entity.id
_entity.type
_entity.pdbx_description
1 polymer ?
#
loop_
_entity_poly.entity_id
_entity_poly.type
_entity_poly.pdbx_seq_one_letter_code
_entity_poly.pdbx_strand_id
1 'polypeptide(L)'
;MLQMANSGSISDKVVRFVRMYISENKEQTEEWEEEPEEPFPQDCCGQSCRPCVFDMHHDDVVRWAKECAKRIPHNGSSLYSHLCPEDEESNSGSTETVFSPNEYREFQLLEITPMSPDTNLYKFAITQGKPNVPIGSHLRTRYVQKFCLCRKS
;
A
#
# COMPACT_ATOMS: atom_id res chain seq x y z
N MET A 1 -30.57 -11.63 18.81
CA MET A 1 -29.75 -10.41 18.82
C MET A 1 -28.29 -10.84 18.76
N LEU A 2 -27.68 -10.80 17.57
CA LEU A 2 -26.24 -11.06 17.42
C LEU A 2 -25.50 -9.74 17.59
N GLN A 3 -24.92 -9.53 18.77
CA GLN A 3 -23.90 -8.49 18.98
C GLN A 3 -22.62 -8.96 18.30
N MET A 4 -22.25 -8.35 17.18
CA MET A 4 -20.96 -8.58 16.55
C MET A 4 -19.90 -7.70 17.22
N ALA A 5 -18.86 -8.34 17.74
CA ALA A 5 -17.76 -7.71 18.45
C ALA A 5 -17.08 -6.62 17.59
N ASN A 6 -17.00 -5.41 18.14
CA ASN A 6 -16.41 -4.23 17.50
C ASN A 6 -14.94 -4.02 17.94
N SER A 7 -14.16 -5.10 18.04
CA SER A 7 -12.80 -5.12 18.64
C SER A 7 -11.62 -5.18 17.66
N GLY A 8 -11.83 -4.95 16.36
CA GLY A 8 -10.74 -4.89 15.38
C GLY A 8 -9.97 -3.56 15.42
N SER A 9 -8.72 -3.56 14.95
CA SER A 9 -7.94 -2.33 14.76
C SER A 9 -8.66 -1.39 13.77
N ILE A 10 -8.30 -0.09 13.74
CA ILE A 10 -8.88 0.86 12.77
C ILE A 10 -8.65 0.34 11.35
N SER A 11 -7.47 -0.20 11.06
CA SER A 11 -7.12 -0.84 9.80
C SER A 11 -8.09 -1.96 9.42
N ASP A 12 -8.39 -2.88 10.34
CA ASP A 12 -9.33 -3.99 10.09
C ASP A 12 -10.75 -3.49 9.83
N LYS A 13 -11.16 -2.43 10.54
CA LYS A 13 -12.49 -1.82 10.34
C LYS A 13 -12.60 -1.22 8.95
N VAL A 14 -11.61 -0.46 8.50
CA VAL A 14 -11.58 0.15 7.16
C VAL A 14 -11.68 -0.93 6.09
N VAL A 15 -10.85 -1.98 6.16
CA VAL A 15 -10.88 -3.12 5.22
C VAL A 15 -12.27 -3.76 5.19
N ARG A 16 -12.84 -4.05 6.36
CA ARG A 16 -14.17 -4.68 6.46
C ARG A 16 -15.27 -3.85 5.81
N PHE A 17 -15.34 -2.55 6.10
CA PHE A 17 -16.38 -1.69 5.55
C PHE A 17 -16.24 -1.48 4.04
N VAL A 18 -15.02 -1.38 3.53
CA VAL A 18 -14.75 -1.25 2.09
C VAL A 18 -15.18 -2.51 1.34
N ARG A 19 -14.79 -3.70 1.82
CA ARG A 19 -15.21 -4.97 1.20
C ARG A 19 -16.73 -5.11 1.17
N MET A 20 -17.41 -4.73 2.26
CA MET A 20 -18.87 -4.74 2.33
C MET A 20 -19.48 -3.80 1.27
N TYR A 21 -19.00 -2.56 1.17
CA TYR A 21 -19.49 -1.60 0.17
C TYR A 21 -19.28 -2.08 -1.26
N ILE A 22 -18.09 -2.57 -1.61
CA ILE A 22 -17.79 -3.10 -2.96
C ILE A 22 -18.69 -4.29 -3.28
N SER A 23 -18.94 -5.18 -2.32
CA SER A 23 -19.84 -6.32 -2.53
C SER A 23 -21.29 -5.91 -2.82
N GLU A 24 -21.76 -4.82 -2.19
CA GLU A 24 -23.12 -4.29 -2.37
C GLU A 24 -23.25 -3.41 -3.63
N ASN A 25 -22.15 -2.80 -4.09
CA ASN A 25 -22.12 -1.80 -5.16
C ASN A 25 -21.16 -2.20 -6.30
N LYS A 26 -21.16 -3.48 -6.67
CA LYS A 26 -20.20 -4.08 -7.61
C LYS A 26 -20.11 -3.33 -8.95
N GLU A 27 -21.24 -2.94 -9.53
CA GLU A 27 -21.29 -2.21 -10.81
C GLU A 27 -20.68 -0.80 -10.72
N GLN A 28 -20.81 -0.13 -9.57
CA GLN A 28 -20.27 1.22 -9.37
C GLN A 28 -18.77 1.23 -9.05
N THR A 29 -18.22 0.06 -8.71
CA THR A 29 -16.85 -0.12 -8.25
C THR A 29 -16.00 -0.91 -9.26
N GLU A 30 -16.54 -1.20 -10.44
CA GLU A 30 -15.86 -1.98 -11.49
C GLU A 30 -14.56 -1.33 -11.98
N GLU A 31 -14.47 0.01 -11.96
CA GLU A 31 -13.26 0.76 -12.33
C GLU A 31 -12.28 0.99 -11.17
N TRP A 32 -12.59 0.52 -9.95
CA TRP A 32 -11.71 0.73 -8.80
C TRP A 32 -10.51 -0.21 -8.86
N GLU A 33 -9.41 0.18 -8.21
CA GLU A 33 -8.26 -0.71 -8.06
C GLU A 33 -8.70 -2.00 -7.38
N GLU A 34 -8.26 -3.14 -7.91
CA GLU A 34 -8.56 -4.45 -7.35
C GLU A 34 -7.86 -4.63 -5.99
N GLU A 35 -8.51 -5.43 -5.13
CA GLU A 35 -7.92 -5.81 -3.86
C GLU A 35 -6.63 -6.63 -4.08
N PRO A 36 -5.53 -6.35 -3.34
CA PRO A 36 -4.31 -7.15 -3.44
C PRO A 36 -4.56 -8.64 -3.20
N GLU A 37 -4.16 -9.46 -4.16
CA GLU A 37 -4.28 -10.93 -4.07
C GLU A 37 -3.49 -11.46 -2.87
N GLU A 38 -4.11 -12.38 -2.12
CA GLU A 38 -3.47 -13.03 -0.98
C GLU A 38 -2.31 -13.92 -1.46
N PRO A 39 -1.12 -13.81 -0.86
CA PRO A 39 0.02 -14.62 -1.25
C PRO A 39 -0.22 -16.09 -0.92
N PHE A 40 0.37 -16.99 -1.71
CA PHE A 40 0.30 -18.41 -1.44
C PHE A 40 1.18 -18.76 -0.23
N PRO A 41 0.85 -19.81 0.54
CA PRO A 41 1.71 -20.29 1.63
C PRO A 41 3.15 -20.58 1.22
N GLN A 42 3.36 -21.00 -0.04
CA GLN A 42 4.69 -21.27 -0.61
C GLN A 42 5.52 -20.01 -0.90
N ASP A 43 4.89 -18.84 -0.97
CA ASP A 43 5.59 -17.55 -1.12
C ASP A 43 6.22 -17.12 0.22
N CYS A 44 5.77 -17.72 1.32
CA CYS A 44 6.41 -17.57 2.61
C CYS A 44 7.60 -18.52 2.70
N CYS A 45 8.76 -18.01 3.14
CA CYS A 45 9.94 -18.83 3.35
C CYS A 45 9.81 -19.85 4.50
N GLY A 46 8.69 -19.85 5.23
CA GLY A 46 8.40 -20.75 6.35
C GLY A 46 9.24 -20.50 7.60
N GLN A 47 10.07 -19.46 7.59
CA GLN A 47 10.89 -19.04 8.72
C GLN A 47 10.25 -17.87 9.46
N SER A 48 10.79 -17.50 10.62
CA SER A 48 10.34 -16.32 11.39
C SER A 48 10.85 -15.00 10.80
N CYS A 49 10.80 -14.84 9.48
CA CYS A 49 11.18 -13.59 8.81
C CYS A 49 10.22 -12.46 9.18
N ARG A 50 10.73 -11.23 9.30
CA ARG A 50 9.94 -10.02 9.54
C ARG A 50 10.46 -8.84 8.73
N PRO A 51 9.62 -8.17 7.93
CA PRO A 51 8.23 -8.54 7.64
C PRO A 51 8.16 -9.83 6.80
N CYS A 52 7.16 -10.67 7.04
CA CYS A 52 6.85 -11.80 6.17
C CYS A 52 5.96 -11.37 5.00
N VAL A 53 5.76 -12.26 4.02
CA VAL A 53 4.91 -11.96 2.85
C VAL A 53 3.47 -11.61 3.22
N PHE A 54 2.93 -12.22 4.28
CA PHE A 54 1.59 -11.93 4.78
C PHE A 54 1.50 -10.59 5.51
N ASP A 55 2.55 -10.17 6.22
CA ASP A 55 2.61 -8.83 6.83
C ASP A 55 2.58 -7.77 5.72
N MET A 56 3.37 -7.98 4.66
CA MET A 56 3.39 -7.10 3.49
C MET A 56 2.06 -7.10 2.73
N HIS A 57 1.37 -8.23 2.65
CA HIS A 57 0.03 -8.30 2.04
C HIS A 57 -1.00 -7.55 2.88
N HIS A 58 -1.02 -7.76 4.19
CA HIS A 58 -1.92 -7.04 5.10
C HIS A 58 -1.77 -5.52 4.96
N ASP A 59 -0.54 -5.01 4.96
CA ASP A 59 -0.24 -3.60 4.72
C ASP A 59 -0.80 -3.07 3.39
N ASP A 60 -0.72 -3.90 2.35
CA ASP A 60 -1.22 -3.53 1.03
C ASP A 60 -2.75 -3.50 0.97
N VAL A 61 -3.42 -4.48 1.59
CA VAL A 61 -4.88 -4.52 1.72
C VAL A 61 -5.38 -3.34 2.53
N VAL A 62 -4.71 -2.99 3.63
CA VAL A 62 -5.07 -1.82 4.44
C VAL A 62 -4.93 -0.54 3.63
N ARG A 63 -3.84 -0.37 2.87
CA ARG A 63 -3.64 0.81 2.02
C ARG A 63 -4.73 0.90 0.94
N TRP A 64 -4.96 -0.19 0.21
CA TRP A 64 -6.02 -0.28 -0.79
C TRP A 64 -7.37 0.13 -0.19
N ALA A 65 -7.72 -0.43 0.97
CA ALA A 65 -8.97 -0.12 1.64
C ALA A 65 -9.05 1.36 2.06
N LYS A 66 -7.96 1.95 2.57
CA LYS A 66 -7.93 3.40 2.88
C LYS A 66 -8.21 4.25 1.63
N GLU A 67 -7.61 3.90 0.49
CA GLU A 67 -7.84 4.62 -0.77
C GLU A 67 -9.28 4.46 -1.29
N CYS A 68 -9.85 3.25 -1.21
CA CYS A 68 -11.26 3.03 -1.53
C CYS A 68 -12.19 3.80 -0.58
N ALA A 69 -11.90 3.80 0.73
CA ALA A 69 -12.72 4.48 1.73
C ALA A 69 -12.81 5.99 1.52
N LYS A 70 -11.79 6.62 0.92
CA LYS A 70 -11.83 8.05 0.53
C LYS A 70 -12.88 8.34 -0.55
N ARG A 71 -13.21 7.33 -1.38
CA ARG A 71 -14.17 7.43 -2.49
C ARG A 71 -15.60 7.05 -2.07
N ILE A 72 -15.77 6.33 -0.97
CA ILE A 72 -17.08 5.89 -0.47
C ILE A 72 -17.78 7.06 0.23
N PRO A 73 -18.94 7.54 -0.24
CA PRO A 73 -19.70 8.58 0.44
C PRO A 73 -20.32 8.03 1.74
N HIS A 74 -20.18 8.77 2.83
CA HIS A 74 -20.77 8.43 4.13
C HIS A 74 -21.15 9.70 4.90
N ASN A 75 -22.44 9.89 5.17
CA ASN A 75 -22.99 11.01 5.95
C ASN A 75 -22.46 12.41 5.56
N GLY A 76 -22.33 12.68 4.26
CA GLY A 76 -21.89 13.99 3.75
C GLY A 76 -20.37 14.17 3.67
N SER A 77 -19.58 13.17 4.06
CA SER A 77 -18.13 13.11 3.87
C SER A 77 -17.71 11.77 3.22
N SER A 78 -16.42 11.41 3.32
CA SER A 78 -15.96 10.07 2.95
C SER A 78 -16.09 9.09 4.13
N LEU A 79 -16.13 7.79 3.84
CA LEU A 79 -16.01 6.75 4.84
C LEU A 79 -14.67 6.83 5.58
N TYR A 80 -13.61 7.22 4.87
CA TYR A 80 -12.27 7.38 5.44
C TYR A 80 -12.24 8.41 6.58
N SER A 81 -12.75 9.64 6.33
CA SER A 81 -12.75 10.71 7.33
C SER A 81 -13.59 10.35 8.57
N HIS A 82 -14.63 9.52 8.41
CA HIS A 82 -15.43 9.01 9.52
C HIS A 82 -14.70 7.94 10.35
N LEU A 83 -13.91 7.06 9.71
CA LEU A 83 -13.19 5.97 10.38
C LEU A 83 -11.81 6.40 10.92
N CYS A 84 -11.19 7.40 10.30
CA CYS A 84 -9.84 7.89 10.59
C CYS A 84 -9.84 9.42 10.79
N PRO A 85 -10.56 9.96 11.79
CA PRO A 85 -10.66 11.42 11.99
C PRO A 85 -9.32 12.08 12.37
N GLU A 86 -8.36 11.30 12.89
CA GLU A 86 -7.04 11.77 13.34
C GLU A 86 -6.00 11.85 12.20
N ASP A 87 -6.24 11.19 11.06
CA ASP A 87 -5.31 11.16 9.92
C ASP A 87 -5.38 12.44 9.07
N GLU A 88 -6.33 13.35 9.33
CA GLU A 88 -6.57 14.60 8.58
C GLU A 88 -5.55 15.72 8.90
N GLU A 89 -4.71 15.57 9.96
CA GLU A 89 -3.86 16.66 10.47
C GLU A 89 -2.34 16.42 10.43
N SER A 90 -1.86 15.43 9.66
CA SER A 90 -0.42 15.20 9.48
C SER A 90 0.11 15.64 8.11
N ASN A 91 -0.28 16.84 7.66
CA ASN A 91 0.48 17.59 6.66
C ASN A 91 1.32 18.68 7.34
N SER A 92 2.06 18.33 8.39
CA SER A 92 3.02 19.25 9.02
C SER A 92 4.44 18.93 8.55
N GLY A 93 4.98 19.90 7.81
CA GLY A 93 6.33 20.04 7.27
C GLY A 93 7.34 18.94 7.57
N SER A 94 7.75 18.22 6.53
CA SER A 94 9.04 17.53 6.55
C SER A 94 9.70 17.66 5.18
N THR A 95 11.01 17.87 5.23
CA THR A 95 11.95 17.85 4.10
C THR A 95 11.49 16.92 2.97
N GLU A 96 11.44 17.38 1.72
CA GLU A 96 11.10 16.56 0.54
C GLU A 96 12.01 15.32 0.43
N THR A 97 11.62 14.25 1.10
CA THR A 97 12.29 12.96 1.03
C THR A 97 11.75 12.19 -0.15
N VAL A 98 12.63 11.51 -0.88
CA VAL A 98 12.29 10.80 -2.12
C VAL A 98 11.32 9.65 -1.89
N PHE A 99 11.53 8.87 -0.84
CA PHE A 99 10.72 7.69 -0.53
C PHE A 99 9.84 7.95 0.69
N SER A 100 8.55 7.70 0.53
CA SER A 100 7.57 7.73 1.62
C SER A 100 7.40 6.32 2.22
N PRO A 101 7.19 6.18 3.53
CA PRO A 101 6.74 4.92 4.12
C PRO A 101 5.26 4.65 3.86
N ASN A 102 4.48 5.67 3.49
CA ASN A 102 3.02 5.56 3.38
C ASN A 102 2.56 5.47 1.91
N GLU A 103 3.33 6.04 0.99
CA GLU A 103 2.93 6.22 -0.40
C GLU A 103 3.96 5.65 -1.37
N TYR A 104 3.46 5.03 -2.42
CA TYR A 104 4.27 4.72 -3.59
C TYR A 104 4.53 5.98 -4.39
N ARG A 105 5.77 6.16 -4.81
CA ARG A 105 6.16 7.25 -5.71
C ARG A 105 6.71 6.68 -7.00
N GLU A 106 6.45 7.36 -8.10
CA GLU A 106 6.88 6.92 -9.43
C GLU A 106 8.35 7.23 -9.67
N PHE A 107 9.07 6.24 -10.20
CA PHE A 107 10.46 6.36 -10.60
C PHE A 107 10.64 5.83 -12.02
N GLN A 108 11.37 6.61 -12.82
CA GLN A 108 11.78 6.19 -14.15
C GLN A 108 12.87 5.13 -14.04
N LEU A 109 12.63 3.96 -14.63
CA LEU A 109 13.65 2.95 -14.84
C LEU A 109 14.56 3.39 -15.99
N LEU A 110 15.83 3.60 -15.68
CA LEU A 110 16.84 4.04 -16.65
C LEU A 110 17.52 2.86 -17.34
N GLU A 111 17.85 1.83 -16.56
CA GLU A 111 18.69 0.74 -17.04
C GLU A 111 18.42 -0.54 -16.24
N ILE A 112 18.46 -1.68 -16.93
CA ILE A 112 18.56 -3.02 -16.33
C ILE A 112 19.86 -3.64 -16.83
N THR A 113 20.81 -3.86 -15.94
CA THR A 113 22.10 -4.47 -16.26
C THR A 113 22.13 -5.91 -15.75
N PRO A 114 22.21 -6.93 -16.63
CA PRO A 114 22.36 -8.31 -16.19
C PRO A 114 23.76 -8.53 -15.59
N MET A 115 23.81 -9.08 -14.38
CA MET A 115 25.06 -9.33 -13.65
C MET A 115 25.42 -10.83 -13.62
N SER A 116 24.41 -11.70 -13.55
CA SER A 116 24.51 -13.16 -13.62
C SER A 116 23.20 -13.72 -14.23
N PRO A 117 23.08 -15.05 -14.45
CA PRO A 117 21.85 -15.64 -15.01
C PRO A 117 20.56 -15.35 -14.22
N ASP A 118 20.69 -15.09 -12.92
CA ASP A 118 19.60 -14.90 -11.96
C ASP A 118 19.66 -13.53 -11.24
N THR A 119 20.62 -12.67 -11.58
CA THR A 119 20.82 -11.37 -10.92
C THR A 119 20.83 -10.23 -11.93
N ASN A 120 19.97 -9.25 -11.70
CA ASN A 120 19.91 -8.00 -12.46
C ASN A 120 20.12 -6.80 -11.54
N LEU A 121 20.85 -5.80 -12.03
CA LEU A 121 20.98 -4.50 -11.39
C LEU A 121 20.03 -3.51 -12.07
N TYR A 122 19.16 -2.87 -11.29
CA TYR A 122 18.19 -1.90 -11.78
C TYR A 122 18.63 -0.49 -11.38
N LYS A 123 18.61 0.44 -12.34
CA LYS A 123 18.95 1.84 -12.11
C LYS A 123 17.73 2.73 -12.31
N PHE A 124 17.39 3.52 -11.31
CA PHE A 124 16.26 4.44 -11.33
C PHE A 124 16.72 5.90 -11.27
N ALA A 125 15.99 6.79 -11.94
CA ALA A 125 16.21 8.22 -11.84
C ALA A 125 15.50 8.80 -10.62
N ILE A 126 16.22 9.61 -9.83
CA ILE A 126 15.63 10.46 -8.80
C ILE A 126 15.70 11.89 -9.31
N THR A 127 14.57 12.45 -9.72
CA THR A 127 14.49 13.80 -10.32
C THR A 127 14.23 14.90 -9.30
N GLN A 128 13.70 14.57 -8.12
CA GLN A 128 13.34 15.50 -7.06
C GLN A 128 13.65 14.90 -5.69
N GLY A 129 14.05 15.73 -4.72
CA GLY A 129 14.33 15.33 -3.34
C GLY A 129 15.66 14.60 -3.13
N LYS A 130 15.91 14.17 -1.87
CA LYS A 130 17.08 13.35 -1.50
C LYS A 130 16.70 11.90 -1.18
N PRO A 131 17.47 10.90 -1.66
CA PRO A 131 17.26 9.51 -1.28
C PRO A 131 17.44 9.36 0.23
N ASN A 132 16.43 8.78 0.89
CA ASN A 132 16.32 8.64 2.35
C ASN A 132 16.18 7.16 2.76
N VAL A 133 16.97 6.29 2.12
CA VAL A 133 17.02 4.84 2.38
C VAL A 133 18.32 4.53 3.12
N PRO A 134 18.27 4.25 4.44
CA PRO A 134 19.43 3.83 5.19
C PRO A 134 20.04 2.55 4.62
N ILE A 135 21.34 2.37 4.84
CA ILE A 135 22.02 1.12 4.49
C ILE A 135 21.37 -0.04 5.26
N GLY A 136 21.10 -1.14 4.57
CA GLY A 136 20.43 -2.31 5.14
C GLY A 136 18.90 -2.24 5.10
N SER A 137 18.31 -1.13 4.66
CA SER A 137 16.87 -1.05 4.36
C SER A 137 16.56 -1.53 2.94
N HIS A 138 15.28 -1.81 2.68
CA HIS A 138 14.80 -2.20 1.36
C HIS A 138 13.65 -1.28 0.92
N LEU A 139 13.43 -1.25 -0.39
CA LEU A 139 12.29 -0.58 -1.02
C LEU A 139 11.32 -1.65 -1.50
N ARG A 140 10.03 -1.36 -1.36
CA ARG A 140 8.98 -2.15 -2.01
C ARG A 140 8.70 -1.54 -3.37
N THR A 141 8.75 -2.34 -4.42
CA THR A 141 8.51 -1.91 -5.79
C THR A 141 7.23 -2.53 -6.37
N ARG A 142 6.51 -1.79 -7.21
CA ARG A 142 5.46 -2.32 -8.09
C ARG A 142 5.78 -1.89 -9.53
N TYR A 143 5.76 -2.84 -10.45
CA TYR A 143 6.03 -2.55 -11.86
C TYR A 143 4.75 -2.18 -12.59
N VAL A 144 4.73 -1.01 -13.24
CA VAL A 144 3.57 -0.50 -13.97
C VAL A 144 4.01 -0.08 -15.37
N GLN A 145 3.97 -1.04 -16.31
CA GLN A 145 4.11 -0.97 -17.78
C GLN A 145 5.23 -0.10 -18.43
N LYS A 146 5.89 0.85 -17.72
CA LYS A 146 7.10 1.64 -18.03
C LYS A 146 7.74 2.33 -16.79
N PHE A 147 7.06 2.37 -15.65
CA PHE A 147 7.55 3.00 -14.42
C PHE A 147 7.58 2.01 -13.26
N CYS A 148 8.42 2.29 -12.27
CA CYS A 148 8.41 1.57 -11.00
C CYS A 148 7.90 2.47 -9.89
N LEU A 149 6.87 2.00 -9.20
CA LEU A 149 6.36 2.61 -7.99
C LEU A 149 7.20 2.11 -6.82
N CYS A 150 7.88 2.99 -6.08
CA CYS A 150 8.71 2.61 -4.92
C CYS A 150 8.18 3.22 -3.61
N ARG A 151 8.19 2.43 -2.54
CA ARG A 151 7.89 2.84 -1.15
C ARG A 151 9.00 2.38 -0.22
N LYS A 152 9.28 3.13 0.84
CA LYS A 152 10.15 2.67 1.93
C LYS A 152 9.42 1.61 2.76
N SER A 153 10.10 0.51 3.06
CA SER A 153 9.59 -0.49 4.01
C SER A 153 10.08 -0.23 5.43
#